data_AF-A0A8S2KQH2-F1
#
_entry.id   AF-A0A8S2KQH2-F1
#
_cell.length_a   1.000
_cell.length_b   1.000
_cell.length_c   1.000
_cell.angle_alpha   90.00
_cell.angle_beta   90.00
_cell.angle_gamma   90.00
#
_symmetry.space_group_name_H-M   'P 1'
#
loop_
_entity.id
_entity.type
_entity.pdbx_description
1 polymer ?
#
loop_
_entity_poly.entity_id
_entity_poly.type
_entity_poly.pdbx_seq_one_letter_code
_entity_poly.pdbx_strand_id
1 'polypeptide(L)'
;RHLVKTLSVLFPDGYAVDCLGPFPANANDAKITESILQLNNTFQYWCEDGDVAIVDRAFRDVIESLEENGFDVRMPSFLPPKQKRLTTKEANSTRLITKNRWVVEAYHARLKDWSLLSERIHNSLIP
;
A
#
# COMPACT_ATOMS: atom_id res chain seq x y z
N ARG A 1 -18.05 -7.96 8.14
CA ARG A 1 -16.95 -7.87 7.15
C ARG A 1 -17.20 -6.59 6.36
N HIS A 2 -16.25 -5.65 6.33
CA HIS A 2 -16.41 -4.43 5.54
C HIS A 2 -16.57 -4.80 4.06
N LEU A 3 -17.51 -4.15 3.38
CA LEU A 3 -17.83 -4.42 1.97
C LEU A 3 -16.95 -3.57 1.03
N VAL A 4 -16.30 -2.56 1.58
CA VAL A 4 -15.47 -1.59 0.87
C VAL A 4 -14.06 -1.60 1.44
N LYS A 5 -13.06 -1.35 0.60
CA LYS A 5 -11.68 -1.06 1.00
C LYS A 5 -11.22 0.28 0.45
N THR A 6 -10.24 0.89 1.10
CA THR A 6 -9.55 2.10 0.64
C THR A 6 -8.06 1.84 0.56
N LEU A 7 -7.37 2.55 -0.33
CA LEU A 7 -5.92 2.56 -0.43
C LEU A 7 -5.40 3.90 0.07
N SER A 8 -4.55 3.90 1.09
CA SER A 8 -3.98 5.12 1.66
C SER A 8 -2.58 5.37 1.14
N VAL A 9 -2.31 6.60 0.71
CA VAL A 9 -0.97 7.09 0.37
C VAL A 9 -0.48 7.95 1.53
N LEU A 10 0.60 7.53 2.17
CA LEU A 10 1.11 8.15 3.40
C LEU A 10 2.62 8.39 3.26
N PHE A 11 3.10 9.49 3.81
CA PHE A 11 4.52 9.73 3.99
C PHE A 11 5.07 8.95 5.21
N PRO A 12 6.37 8.60 5.22
CA PRO A 12 6.99 7.86 6.33
C PRO A 12 6.93 8.56 7.69
N ASP A 13 6.70 9.88 7.71
CA ASP A 13 6.60 10.71 8.90
C ASP A 13 5.18 10.76 9.51
N GLY A 14 4.19 10.16 8.85
CA GLY A 14 2.83 10.05 9.38
C GLY A 14 1.78 10.90 8.67
N TYR A 15 2.17 11.75 7.71
CA TYR A 15 1.19 12.57 6.99
C TYR A 15 0.47 11.75 5.93
N ALA A 16 -0.87 11.86 5.92
CA ALA A 16 -1.69 11.27 4.88
C ALA A 16 -1.74 12.22 3.68
N VAL A 17 -1.29 11.71 2.53
CA VAL A 17 -1.33 12.43 1.25
C VAL A 17 -2.71 12.27 0.64
N ASP A 18 -3.19 11.02 0.56
CA ASP A 18 -4.48 10.72 -0.05
C ASP A 18 -5.08 9.41 0.49
N CYS A 19 -6.40 9.27 0.36
CA CYS A 19 -7.17 8.07 0.62
C CYS A 19 -8.03 7.73 -0.59
N LEU A 20 -7.51 6.83 -1.42
CA LEU A 20 -8.08 6.44 -2.70
C LEU A 20 -9.17 5.37 -2.54
N GLY A 21 -10.20 5.47 -3.37
CA GLY A 21 -11.36 4.59 -3.37
C GLY A 21 -12.67 5.38 -3.39
N PRO A 22 -13.80 4.76 -3.03
CA PRO A 22 -13.95 3.41 -2.49
C PRO A 22 -13.71 2.28 -3.51
N PHE A 23 -13.10 1.17 -3.10
CA PHE A 23 -12.96 -0.05 -3.91
C PHE A 23 -13.74 -1.23 -3.33
N PRO A 24 -14.20 -2.19 -4.15
CA PRO A 24 -14.83 -3.40 -3.65
C PRO A 24 -13.89 -4.20 -2.73
N ALA A 25 -14.38 -4.71 -1.60
CA ALA A 25 -13.56 -5.47 -0.65
C ALA A 25 -12.85 -6.71 -1.26
N ASN A 26 -13.40 -7.27 -2.35
CA ASN A 26 -12.87 -8.44 -3.04
C ASN A 26 -11.85 -8.11 -4.14
N ALA A 27 -11.67 -6.84 -4.49
CA ALA A 27 -10.69 -6.45 -5.49
C ALA A 27 -9.27 -6.76 -5.02
N ASN A 28 -8.34 -7.07 -5.91
CA ASN A 28 -6.94 -7.30 -5.54
C ASN A 28 -6.24 -5.94 -5.36
N ASP A 29 -5.48 -5.79 -4.28
CA ASP A 29 -4.75 -4.55 -3.97
C ASP A 29 -3.70 -4.22 -5.04
N ALA A 30 -3.06 -5.23 -5.64
CA ALA A 30 -2.14 -5.03 -6.76
C ALA A 30 -2.86 -4.45 -8.00
N LYS A 31 -4.03 -5.01 -8.36
CA LYS A 31 -4.83 -4.51 -9.48
C LYS A 31 -5.36 -3.11 -9.25
N ILE A 32 -5.79 -2.80 -8.03
CA ILE A 32 -6.21 -1.45 -7.66
C ILE A 32 -5.06 -0.47 -7.86
N THR A 33 -3.87 -0.83 -7.38
CA THR A 33 -2.67 0.02 -7.49
C THR A 33 -2.29 0.24 -8.95
N GLU A 34 -2.30 -0.80 -9.78
CA GLU A 34 -2.03 -0.71 -11.21
C GLU A 34 -3.04 0.22 -11.91
N SER A 35 -4.34 0.07 -11.63
CA SER A 35 -5.36 0.98 -12.16
C SER A 35 -5.12 2.43 -11.74
N ILE A 36 -4.72 2.68 -10.49
CA ILE A 36 -4.43 4.03 -10.01
C ILE A 36 -3.21 4.61 -10.73
N LEU A 37 -2.11 3.84 -10.87
CA LEU A 37 -0.92 4.29 -11.58
C LEU A 37 -1.21 4.64 -13.04
N GLN A 38 -2.11 3.89 -13.70
CA GLN A 38 -2.51 4.16 -15.09
C GLN A 38 -3.48 5.34 -15.24
N LEU A 39 -4.37 5.56 -14.26
CA LEU A 39 -5.43 6.57 -14.34
C LEU A 39 -5.01 7.93 -13.79
N ASN A 40 -4.11 7.96 -12.80
CA ASN A 40 -3.76 9.16 -12.07
C ASN A 40 -2.31 9.57 -12.33
N ASN A 41 -2.14 10.66 -13.09
CA ASN A 41 -0.91 11.48 -13.03
C ASN A 41 -0.72 12.12 -11.64
N THR A 42 -1.63 11.88 -10.69
CA THR A 42 -1.62 12.50 -9.37
C THR A 42 -0.34 12.23 -8.61
N PHE A 43 0.24 11.03 -8.72
CA PHE A 43 1.52 10.72 -8.07
C PHE A 43 2.66 11.60 -8.59
N GLN A 44 2.63 12.02 -9.85
CA GLN A 44 3.65 12.91 -10.42
C GLN A 44 3.62 14.32 -9.82
N TYR A 45 2.55 14.72 -9.12
CA TYR A 45 2.52 16.01 -8.39
C TYR A 45 3.17 15.93 -7.02
N TRP A 46 3.24 14.74 -6.42
CA TRP A 46 3.70 14.54 -5.04
C TRP A 46 5.02 13.79 -4.96
N CYS A 47 5.40 13.09 -6.02
CA CYS A 47 6.55 12.22 -6.09
C CYS A 47 7.40 12.52 -7.33
N GLU A 48 8.69 12.31 -7.18
CA GLU A 48 9.70 12.49 -8.22
C GLU A 48 10.35 11.14 -8.58
N ASP A 49 11.01 11.10 -9.74
CA ASP A 49 11.79 9.95 -10.17
C ASP A 49 12.89 9.64 -9.15
N GLY A 50 12.99 8.38 -8.73
CA GLY A 50 13.89 7.91 -7.68
C GLY A 50 13.31 7.92 -6.26
N ASP A 51 12.07 8.40 -6.06
CA ASP A 51 11.41 8.31 -4.75
C ASP A 51 11.20 6.86 -4.29
N VAL A 52 11.28 6.66 -2.98
CA VAL A 52 11.21 5.32 -2.38
C VAL A 52 9.76 4.92 -2.11
N ALA A 53 9.24 3.94 -2.85
CA ALA A 53 7.94 3.35 -2.62
C ALA A 53 8.04 2.16 -1.64
N ILE A 54 7.54 2.32 -0.42
CA ILE A 54 7.53 1.23 0.58
C ILE A 54 6.20 0.48 0.50
N VAL A 55 6.25 -0.79 0.11
CA VAL A 55 5.05 -1.62 -0.10
C VAL A 55 5.07 -2.90 0.73
N ASP A 56 3.89 -3.41 1.08
CA ASP A 56 3.77 -4.72 1.74
C ASP A 56 3.79 -5.86 0.71
N ARG A 57 3.93 -7.10 1.19
CA ARG A 57 4.03 -8.30 0.34
C ARG A 57 2.84 -8.54 -0.58
N ALA A 58 1.66 -8.01 -0.25
CA ALA A 58 0.47 -8.13 -1.07
C ALA A 58 0.56 -7.36 -2.40
N PHE A 59 1.51 -6.42 -2.51
CA PHE A 59 1.75 -5.60 -3.70
C PHE A 59 2.85 -6.17 -4.60
N ARG A 60 3.25 -7.43 -4.41
CA ARG A 60 4.32 -8.06 -5.20
C ARG A 60 4.07 -7.93 -6.71
N ASP A 61 2.82 -8.13 -7.13
CA ASP A 61 2.47 -8.19 -8.55
C ASP A 61 2.44 -6.81 -9.23
N VAL A 62 2.59 -5.70 -8.49
CA VAL A 62 2.62 -4.32 -9.02
C VAL A 62 3.99 -3.66 -8.86
N ILE A 63 5.01 -4.40 -8.41
CA ILE A 63 6.37 -3.87 -8.24
C ILE A 63 6.93 -3.37 -9.57
N GLU A 64 6.82 -4.17 -10.62
CA GLU A 64 7.34 -3.80 -11.95
C GLU A 64 6.69 -2.49 -12.44
N SER A 65 5.37 -2.36 -12.30
CA SER A 65 4.67 -1.13 -12.67
C SER A 65 5.11 0.09 -11.85
N LEU A 66 5.44 -0.08 -10.57
CA LEU A 66 5.96 1.01 -9.74
C LEU A 66 7.38 1.41 -10.18
N GLU A 67 8.23 0.44 -10.47
CA GLU A 67 9.59 0.68 -10.98
C GLU A 67 9.56 1.36 -12.36
N GLU A 68 8.65 0.97 -13.25
CA GLU A 68 8.42 1.63 -14.56
C GLU A 68 7.94 3.07 -14.43
N ASN A 69 7.27 3.41 -13.32
CA ASN A 69 6.87 4.79 -12.99
C ASN A 69 7.95 5.58 -12.24
N GLY A 70 9.16 5.04 -12.10
CA GLY A 70 10.32 5.74 -11.56
C GLY A 70 10.60 5.54 -10.08
N PHE A 71 9.87 4.66 -9.40
CA PHE A 71 10.04 4.48 -7.95
C PHE A 71 11.13 3.44 -7.59
N ASP A 72 11.91 3.71 -6.53
CA ASP A 72 12.73 2.68 -5.84
C ASP A 72 11.83 1.87 -4.88
N VAL A 73 11.41 0.70 -5.32
CA VAL A 73 10.43 -0.11 -4.57
C VAL A 73 11.10 -0.94 -3.48
N ARG A 74 10.64 -0.77 -2.24
CA ARG A 74 11.11 -1.51 -1.06
C ARG A 74 10.00 -2.35 -0.46
N MET A 75 10.21 -3.67 -0.45
CA MET A 75 9.28 -4.66 0.11
C MET A 75 9.99 -5.58 1.13
N PRO A 76 9.30 -6.09 2.16
CA PRO A 76 9.87 -7.09 3.06
C PRO A 76 10.43 -8.31 2.31
N SER A 77 11.65 -8.74 2.64
CA SER A 77 12.30 -9.87 1.98
C SER A 77 11.50 -11.16 2.13
N PHE A 78 11.56 -12.01 1.09
CA PHE A 78 11.09 -13.38 1.16
C PHE A 78 12.20 -14.31 1.63
N LEU A 79 11.82 -15.37 2.34
CA LEU A 79 12.72 -16.47 2.62
C LEU A 79 12.91 -17.27 1.32
N PRO A 80 14.13 -17.35 0.77
CA PRO A 80 14.38 -18.14 -0.43
C PRO A 80 14.08 -19.63 -0.18
N PRO A 81 13.67 -20.38 -1.22
CA PRO A 81 13.59 -21.84 -1.12
C PRO A 81 14.95 -22.38 -0.66
N LYS A 82 14.95 -23.19 0.40
CA LYS A 82 16.12 -23.80 1.08
C LYS A 82 16.80 -22.96 2.16
N GLN A 83 16.41 -21.71 2.40
CA GLN A 83 16.86 -20.97 3.59
C GLN A 83 15.84 -21.03 4.73
N LYS A 84 16.33 -21.28 5.95
CA LYS A 84 15.49 -21.27 7.17
C LYS A 84 15.36 -19.89 7.82
N ARG A 85 16.28 -18.97 7.51
CA ARG A 85 16.35 -17.62 8.10
C ARG A 85 16.88 -16.65 7.05
N LEU A 86 16.44 -15.39 7.13
CA LEU A 86 17.02 -14.29 6.37
C LEU A 86 18.45 -14.03 6.85
N THR A 87 19.29 -13.49 5.96
CA THR A 87 20.59 -12.95 6.36
C THR A 87 20.41 -11.75 7.29
N THR A 88 21.44 -11.40 8.06
CA THR A 88 21.40 -10.21 8.94
C THR A 88 21.04 -8.94 8.16
N LYS A 89 21.55 -8.80 6.93
CA LYS A 89 21.28 -7.66 6.07
C LYS A 89 19.81 -7.60 5.66
N GLU A 90 19.27 -8.69 5.11
CA GLU A 90 17.86 -8.78 4.71
C GLU A 90 16.91 -8.63 5.89
N ALA A 91 17.25 -9.20 7.04
CA ALA A 91 16.47 -9.08 8.26
C ALA A 91 16.41 -7.62 8.74
N ASN A 92 17.53 -6.89 8.66
CA ASN A 92 17.57 -5.47 9.03
C ASN A 92 16.79 -4.60 8.05
N SER A 93 16.94 -4.82 6.74
CA SER A 93 16.13 -4.12 5.73
C SER A 93 14.63 -4.39 5.92
N THR A 94 14.27 -5.65 6.15
CA THR A 94 12.88 -6.03 6.44
C THR A 94 12.35 -5.33 7.68
N ARG A 95 13.12 -5.28 8.78
CA ARG A 95 12.71 -4.55 9.99
C ARG A 95 12.46 -3.07 9.72
N LEU A 96 13.33 -2.42 8.96
CA LEU A 96 13.18 -1.01 8.59
C LEU A 96 11.89 -0.76 7.80
N ILE A 97 11.62 -1.60 6.79
CA ILE A 97 10.38 -1.54 6.01
C ILE A 97 9.16 -1.76 6.90
N THR A 98 9.17 -2.82 7.73
CA THR A 98 8.04 -3.13 8.61
C THR A 98 7.77 -2.08 9.68
N LYS A 99 8.78 -1.29 10.08
CA LYS A 99 8.60 -0.19 11.03
C LYS A 99 7.69 0.90 10.47
N ASN A 100 7.76 1.18 9.17
CA ASN A 100 6.89 2.14 8.49
C ASN A 100 5.43 1.68 8.43
N ARG A 101 5.16 0.36 8.51
CA ARG A 101 3.78 -0.17 8.53
C ARG A 101 2.95 0.40 9.67
N TRP A 102 3.57 0.72 10.81
CA TRP A 102 2.89 1.32 11.96
C TRP A 102 2.14 2.60 11.59
N VAL A 103 2.70 3.42 10.68
CA VAL A 103 2.04 4.65 10.21
C VAL A 103 0.73 4.32 9.49
N VAL A 104 0.77 3.34 8.58
CA VAL A 104 -0.40 2.86 7.84
C VAL A 104 -1.44 2.30 8.79
N GLU A 105 -1.03 1.44 9.72
CA GLU A 105 -1.94 0.84 10.71
C GLU A 105 -2.59 1.90 11.61
N ALA A 106 -1.84 2.91 12.06
CA ALA A 106 -2.36 4.01 12.87
C ALA A 106 -3.35 4.90 12.10
N TYR A 107 -3.12 5.13 10.81
CA TYR A 107 -4.06 5.85 9.95
C TYR A 107 -5.37 5.04 9.76
N HIS A 108 -5.26 3.77 9.40
CA HIS A 108 -6.42 2.89 9.20
C HIS A 108 -7.18 2.61 10.50
N ALA A 109 -6.51 2.60 11.66
CA ALA A 109 -7.18 2.52 12.96
C ALA A 109 -8.12 3.72 13.17
N ARG A 110 -7.64 4.94 12.89
CA ARG A 110 -8.46 6.16 12.99
C ARG A 110 -9.63 6.18 12.01
N LEU A 111 -9.45 5.65 10.79
CA LEU A 111 -10.55 5.52 9.83
C LEU A 111 -11.65 4.57 10.31
N LYS A 112 -11.30 3.51 11.04
CA LYS A 112 -12.28 2.55 11.57
C LYS A 112 -13.17 3.14 12.66
N ASP A 113 -12.72 4.19 13.34
CA ASP A 113 -13.51 4.89 14.35
C ASP A 113 -14.65 5.72 13.73
N TRP A 114 -14.63 5.95 12.42
CA TRP A 114 -15.67 6.73 11.73
C TRP A 114 -16.92 5.87 11.51
N SER A 115 -18.03 6.28 12.12
CA SER A 115 -19.32 5.58 12.06
C SER A 115 -19.80 5.30 10.63
N LEU A 116 -19.53 6.21 9.69
CA LEU A 116 -19.84 6.04 8.27
C LEU A 116 -19.17 4.80 7.64
N LEU A 117 -17.93 4.50 8.04
CA LEU A 117 -17.17 3.33 7.57
C LEU A 117 -17.48 2.06 8.38
N SER A 118 -18.17 2.21 9.52
CA SER A 118 -18.67 1.12 10.34
C SER A 118 -19.95 0.49 9.76
N GLU A 119 -20.70 1.25 8.95
CA GLU A 119 -21.90 0.77 8.28
C GLU A 119 -21.59 -0.08 7.04
N ARG A 120 -22.51 -1.01 6.71
CA ARG A 120 -22.35 -1.91 5.56
C ARG A 120 -22.85 -1.23 4.29
N ILE A 121 -21.97 -0.55 3.58
CA ILE A 121 -22.29 0.00 2.25
C ILE A 121 -22.26 -1.13 1.21
N HIS A 122 -23.37 -1.33 0.48
CA HIS A 122 -23.45 -2.38 -0.53
C HIS A 122 -22.59 -2.06 -1.76
N ASN A 123 -21.88 -3.05 -2.30
CA ASN A 123 -20.93 -2.85 -3.43
C ASN A 123 -21.59 -2.25 -4.68
N SER A 124 -22.91 -2.41 -4.86
CA SER A 124 -23.65 -1.83 -5.99
C SER A 124 -23.73 -0.30 -5.96
N LEU A 125 -23.31 0.33 -4.86
CA LEU A 125 -23.29 1.78 -4.69
C LEU A 125 -21.91 2.39 -4.98
N ILE A 126 -20.90 1.56 -5.28
CA ILE A 126 -19.57 2.00 -5.67
C ILE A 126 -19.59 2.23 -7.19
N PRO A 127 -19.24 3.44 -7.68
CA PRO A 127 -19.23 3.77 -9.11
C PRO A 127 -18.20 2.97 -9.92
#